data_AF-A0A0R3WT69-F1
#
_entry.id   AF-A0A0R3WT69-F1
#
_cell.length_a   1.000
_cell.length_b   1.000
_cell.length_c   1.000
_cell.angle_alpha   90.00
_cell.angle_beta   90.00
_cell.angle_gamma   90.00
#
_symmetry.space_group_name_H-M   'P 1'
#
loop_
_entity.id
_entity.type
_entity.pdbx_description
1 polymer ?
#
loop_
_entity_poly.entity_id
_entity_poly.type
_entity_poly.pdbx_seq_one_letter_code
_entity_poly.pdbx_strand_id
1 'polypeptide(L)'
;QVDSFKREIVSSTGNANKRDPRRYEAITEIWDGDNLIESHQLPEDCFDQDYLEWPFAGPVVLSKGTHAIPFAVRIPPEVNPTVTYKRKGEHRQKAEVNHHTCVSVQVDAQPASGGALLTLLSDKLPLEVVSCGGLPPVVNGSYAPGCVQLVKLDYKDANAIIIVEKKHLLPKDTIRITIYTDNKNAVHGAYAELISSTNLPEIGLSDSSDVIMEKKSPSIELLDRCSKQRMKHKFNRAFVSRVGDTFPPSATNNTPNGRLRPSMDDKRLMAEANRKAACTLELKVPDTAEPSIEAGENRIRYHVRVSTVAFHLP
;
A
#
# COMPACT_ATOMS: atom_id res chain seq x y z
N GLN A 1 26.00 -34.65 -30.37
CA GLN A 1 25.42 -35.55 -29.33
C GLN A 1 25.42 -34.72 -28.05
N VAL A 2 24.24 -34.40 -27.52
CA VAL A 2 24.10 -33.46 -26.39
C VAL A 2 24.19 -34.27 -25.10
N ASP A 3 25.34 -34.17 -24.43
CA ASP A 3 25.51 -34.73 -23.09
C ASP A 3 24.76 -33.84 -22.10
N SER A 4 23.60 -34.35 -21.66
CA SER A 4 22.79 -33.76 -20.61
C SER A 4 23.55 -33.79 -19.28
N PHE A 5 23.68 -32.63 -18.63
CA PHE A 5 24.16 -32.49 -17.26
C PHE A 5 23.44 -33.47 -16.31
N LYS A 6 24.15 -34.47 -15.81
CA LYS A 6 23.75 -35.25 -14.63
C LYS A 6 24.48 -34.66 -13.43
N ARG A 7 23.80 -33.78 -12.68
CA ARG A 7 24.25 -33.46 -11.32
C ARG A 7 23.82 -34.62 -10.43
N GLU A 8 24.78 -35.46 -10.04
CA GLU A 8 24.58 -36.46 -8.99
C GLU A 8 24.34 -35.72 -7.67
N ILE A 9 23.11 -35.80 -7.16
CA ILE A 9 22.83 -35.50 -5.76
C ILE A 9 22.96 -36.83 -5.03
N VAL A 10 24.12 -37.03 -4.40
CA VAL A 10 24.36 -38.16 -3.51
C VAL A 10 23.84 -37.76 -2.14
N SER A 11 22.74 -38.36 -1.68
CA SER A 11 22.39 -38.34 -0.26
C SER A 11 23.15 -39.45 0.45
N SER A 12 23.94 -39.09 1.45
CA SER A 12 24.64 -40.00 2.34
C SER A 12 23.74 -40.39 3.51
N THR A 13 22.93 -41.43 3.35
CA THR A 13 22.44 -42.19 4.51
C THR A 13 22.60 -43.68 4.24
N GLY A 14 23.23 -44.33 5.21
CA GLY A 14 23.75 -45.68 5.09
C GLY A 14 22.71 -46.75 4.78
N ASN A 15 23.21 -47.77 4.09
CA ASN A 15 22.65 -49.10 3.84
C ASN A 15 21.43 -49.20 2.90
N ALA A 16 21.78 -49.38 1.62
CA ALA A 16 21.04 -50.12 0.58
C ALA A 16 19.65 -49.59 0.17
N ASN A 17 19.62 -48.42 -0.47
CA ASN A 17 18.44 -47.92 -1.18
C ASN A 17 18.39 -48.47 -2.63
N LYS A 18 17.53 -49.46 -2.88
CA LYS A 18 17.08 -49.80 -4.25
C LYS A 18 16.09 -48.73 -4.73
N ARG A 19 16.45 -48.05 -5.82
CA ARG A 19 15.65 -47.01 -6.50
C ARG A 19 14.30 -47.55 -6.99
N ASP A 20 13.21 -46.82 -6.76
CA ASP A 20 12.03 -46.85 -7.63
C ASP A 20 12.15 -45.68 -8.64
N PRO A 21 12.41 -45.95 -9.93
CA PRO A 21 12.59 -44.91 -10.95
C PRO A 21 11.31 -44.12 -11.30
N ARG A 22 10.17 -44.38 -10.64
CA ARG A 22 8.87 -43.76 -10.96
C ARG A 22 8.40 -42.71 -9.96
N ARG A 23 9.09 -42.49 -8.84
CA ARG A 23 8.77 -41.46 -7.84
C ARG A 23 9.98 -40.58 -7.55
N TYR A 24 9.77 -39.27 -7.63
CA TYR A 24 10.67 -38.26 -7.08
C TYR A 24 9.87 -37.54 -5.98
N GLU A 25 10.19 -37.82 -4.73
CA GLU A 25 9.81 -36.96 -3.61
C GLU A 25 11.00 -36.03 -3.36
N ALA A 26 10.81 -34.74 -3.60
CA ALA A 26 11.67 -33.74 -2.97
C ALA A 26 11.22 -33.65 -1.51
N ILE A 27 11.76 -34.52 -0.64
CA ILE A 27 11.65 -34.33 0.80
C ILE A 27 12.61 -33.18 1.12
N THR A 28 12.10 -31.94 1.09
CA THR A 28 12.74 -30.88 1.85
C THR A 28 12.45 -31.21 3.30
N GLU A 29 13.41 -31.84 3.98
CA GLU A 29 13.33 -32.03 5.43
C GLU A 29 12.97 -30.68 6.06
N ILE A 30 12.14 -30.73 7.11
CA ILE A 30 11.91 -29.57 7.97
C ILE A 30 13.30 -29.07 8.38
N TRP A 31 13.68 -27.93 7.82
CA TRP A 31 15.01 -27.40 7.96
C TRP A 31 15.05 -26.63 9.28
N ASP A 32 15.76 -27.20 10.26
CA ASP A 32 15.86 -26.73 11.65
C ASP A 32 16.80 -25.52 11.83
N GLY A 33 17.41 -25.04 10.74
CA GLY A 33 18.19 -23.81 10.72
C GLY A 33 19.71 -23.99 10.82
N ASP A 34 20.22 -25.21 10.96
CA ASP A 34 21.66 -25.41 11.28
C ASP A 34 22.53 -25.91 10.12
N ASN A 35 21.98 -26.14 8.92
CA ASN A 35 22.71 -26.84 7.83
C ASN A 35 22.82 -26.09 6.50
N LEU A 36 23.22 -24.81 6.48
CA LEU A 36 23.99 -24.20 5.36
C LEU A 36 24.41 -22.77 5.72
N ILE A 37 25.50 -22.66 6.48
CA ILE A 37 26.45 -21.57 6.25
C ILE A 37 27.74 -22.26 5.79
N GLU A 38 27.76 -22.73 4.54
CA GLU A 38 29.02 -22.63 3.81
C GLU A 38 29.08 -21.19 3.33
N SER A 39 29.60 -20.33 4.23
CA SER A 39 30.10 -19.00 3.91
C SER A 39 31.25 -19.17 2.92
N HIS A 40 30.91 -19.33 1.64
CA HIS A 40 31.87 -19.05 0.59
C HIS A 40 32.15 -17.55 0.67
N GLN A 41 33.42 -17.21 0.92
CA GLN A 41 33.92 -15.84 0.90
C GLN A 41 33.44 -15.19 -0.41
N LEU A 42 32.51 -14.24 -0.29
CA LEU A 42 32.04 -13.45 -1.42
C LEU A 42 33.20 -12.53 -1.88
N PRO A 43 33.36 -12.29 -3.19
CA PRO A 43 34.22 -11.22 -3.68
C PRO A 43 33.82 -9.87 -3.05
N GLU A 44 34.79 -8.96 -2.88
CA GLU A 44 34.58 -7.63 -2.27
C GLU A 44 33.59 -6.74 -3.05
N ASP A 45 33.16 -7.20 -4.23
CA ASP A 45 32.39 -6.49 -5.24
C ASP A 45 30.86 -6.71 -5.11
N CYS A 46 30.40 -7.53 -4.16
CA CYS A 46 28.96 -7.70 -3.88
C CYS A 46 28.41 -6.44 -3.20
N PHE A 47 27.38 -5.82 -3.80
CA PHE A 47 26.74 -4.64 -3.24
C PHE A 47 25.89 -5.01 -2.02
N ASP A 48 25.92 -4.19 -0.97
CA ASP A 48 25.14 -4.34 0.28
C ASP A 48 23.60 -4.44 0.10
N GLN A 49 23.08 -4.30 -1.13
CA GLN A 49 21.65 -4.32 -1.45
C GLN A 49 21.17 -5.63 -2.12
N ASP A 50 22.08 -6.58 -2.39
CA ASP A 50 21.71 -7.90 -2.88
C ASP A 50 21.16 -8.73 -1.71
N TYR A 51 19.85 -8.63 -1.48
CA TYR A 51 19.17 -9.49 -0.51
C TYR A 51 19.23 -10.94 -1.02
N LEU A 52 19.95 -11.80 -0.29
CA LEU A 52 19.87 -13.25 -0.44
C LEU A 52 18.41 -13.69 -0.18
N GLU A 53 17.64 -13.87 -1.25
CA GLU A 53 16.30 -14.42 -1.14
C GLU A 53 16.37 -15.94 -0.94
N TRP A 54 15.81 -16.37 0.19
CA TRP A 54 15.74 -17.75 0.62
C TRP A 54 15.02 -18.61 -0.44
N PRO A 55 15.33 -19.91 -0.58
CA PRO A 55 14.53 -20.79 -1.43
C PRO A 55 13.05 -20.72 -1.01
N PHE A 56 12.17 -20.68 -2.01
CA PHE A 56 10.72 -20.58 -1.83
C PHE A 56 10.20 -21.60 -0.78
N ALA A 57 9.59 -21.11 0.29
CA ALA A 57 8.94 -21.94 1.30
C ALA A 57 7.42 -21.95 1.09
N GLY A 58 6.91 -22.91 0.32
CA GLY A 58 5.48 -23.08 0.09
C GLY A 58 5.15 -24.28 -0.81
N PRO A 59 3.86 -24.66 -0.95
CA PRO A 59 3.47 -25.76 -1.81
C PRO A 59 3.60 -25.37 -3.29
N VAL A 60 4.55 -25.97 -4.02
CA VAL A 60 4.61 -25.91 -5.50
C VAL A 60 4.42 -27.31 -6.05
N VAL A 61 3.44 -27.48 -6.93
CA VAL A 61 3.26 -28.73 -7.69
C VAL A 61 3.87 -28.54 -9.07
N LEU A 62 4.99 -29.22 -9.34
CA LEU A 62 5.64 -29.22 -10.65
C LEU A 62 5.32 -30.53 -11.40
N SER A 63 5.07 -30.40 -12.70
CA SER A 63 4.87 -31.56 -13.58
C SER A 63 6.17 -32.36 -13.76
N LYS A 64 6.05 -33.66 -14.06
CA LYS A 64 7.20 -34.50 -14.35
C LYS A 64 7.96 -33.99 -15.58
N GLY A 65 9.29 -33.85 -15.47
CA GLY A 65 10.17 -33.34 -16.53
C GLY A 65 10.38 -31.83 -16.50
N THR A 66 9.79 -31.13 -15.53
CA THR A 66 10.01 -29.69 -15.32
C THR A 66 11.34 -29.44 -14.62
N HIS A 67 12.21 -28.61 -15.23
CA HIS A 67 13.48 -28.15 -14.67
C HIS A 67 13.35 -26.79 -13.94
N ALA A 68 12.15 -26.47 -13.42
CA ALA A 68 11.90 -25.18 -12.78
C ALA A 68 12.41 -25.17 -11.33
N ILE A 69 13.05 -24.08 -10.95
CA ILE A 69 13.45 -23.79 -9.57
C ILE A 69 12.49 -22.74 -9.04
N PRO A 70 11.64 -23.05 -8.03
CA PRO A 70 10.74 -22.06 -7.47
C PRO A 70 11.52 -21.03 -6.64
N PHE A 71 11.14 -19.76 -6.78
CA PHE A 71 11.67 -18.66 -5.99
C PHE A 71 10.52 -17.75 -5.53
N ALA A 72 10.72 -17.02 -4.45
CA ALA A 72 9.77 -16.00 -3.98
C ALA A 72 10.52 -14.70 -3.74
N VAL A 73 10.08 -13.65 -4.45
CA VAL A 73 10.50 -12.28 -4.19
C VAL A 73 9.47 -11.60 -3.31
N ARG A 74 9.90 -11.01 -2.20
CA ARG A 74 9.00 -10.17 -1.40
C ARG A 74 8.94 -8.79 -2.03
N ILE A 75 7.75 -8.36 -2.43
CA ILE A 75 7.51 -6.98 -2.87
C ILE A 75 7.26 -6.12 -1.61
N PRO A 76 8.14 -5.14 -1.30
CA PRO A 76 7.92 -4.23 -0.18
C PRO A 76 6.63 -3.41 -0.35
N PRO A 77 5.95 -3.02 0.76
CA PRO A 77 4.73 -2.21 0.70
C PRO A 77 4.95 -0.80 0.10
N GLU A 78 6.19 -0.35 0.02
CA GLU A 78 6.59 0.92 -0.60
C GLU A 78 6.66 0.84 -2.14
N VAL A 79 6.59 -0.36 -2.72
CA VAL A 79 6.60 -0.52 -4.18
C VAL A 79 5.29 -0.01 -4.78
N ASN A 80 5.42 0.94 -5.70
CA ASN A 80 4.27 1.52 -6.39
C ASN A 80 3.65 0.52 -7.36
N PRO A 81 2.32 0.59 -7.57
CA PRO A 81 1.68 -0.22 -8.60
C PRO A 81 2.23 0.11 -10.00
N THR A 82 2.05 -0.82 -10.93
CA THR A 82 2.28 -0.58 -12.35
C THR A 82 1.25 0.43 -12.84
N VAL A 83 1.72 1.53 -13.42
CA VAL A 83 0.85 2.62 -13.83
C VAL A 83 1.46 3.41 -14.98
N THR A 84 0.60 3.75 -15.93
CA THR A 84 0.89 4.66 -17.03
C THR A 84 -0.01 5.86 -16.90
N TYR A 85 0.56 7.06 -16.92
CA TYR A 85 -0.24 8.28 -16.93
C TYR A 85 0.31 9.33 -17.89
N LYS A 86 -0.63 10.13 -18.43
CA LYS A 86 -0.36 11.20 -19.41
C LYS A 86 -0.66 12.54 -18.79
N ARG A 87 0.37 13.36 -18.55
CA ARG A 87 0.23 14.67 -17.89
C ARG A 87 0.67 15.82 -18.78
N LYS A 88 0.02 16.96 -18.63
CA LYS A 88 0.40 18.23 -19.26
C LYS A 88 1.16 19.07 -18.21
N GLY A 89 2.40 19.45 -18.53
CA GLY A 89 3.21 20.35 -17.73
C GLY A 89 2.85 21.83 -17.92
N GLU A 90 3.54 22.73 -17.21
CA GLU A 90 3.26 24.17 -17.19
C GLU A 90 3.37 24.85 -18.57
N HIS A 91 4.22 24.32 -19.47
CA HIS A 91 4.47 24.87 -20.81
C HIS A 91 3.82 24.07 -21.95
N ARG A 92 2.65 23.43 -21.71
CA ARG A 92 1.96 22.54 -22.67
C ARG A 92 2.78 21.32 -23.11
N GLN A 93 3.93 21.08 -22.50
CA GLN A 93 4.67 19.84 -22.63
C GLN A 93 3.78 18.69 -22.15
N LYS A 94 3.82 17.57 -22.85
CA LYS A 94 3.12 16.35 -22.45
C LYS A 94 4.17 15.28 -22.21
N ALA A 95 4.06 14.59 -21.09
CA ALA A 95 4.80 13.36 -20.87
C ALA A 95 3.84 12.20 -20.57
N GLU A 96 4.27 11.03 -21.01
CA GLU A 96 3.74 9.75 -20.60
C GLU A 96 4.77 9.13 -19.66
N VAL A 97 4.40 8.94 -18.39
CA VAL A 97 5.27 8.31 -17.40
C VAL A 97 4.78 6.89 -17.19
N ASN A 98 5.70 5.93 -17.30
CA ASN A 98 5.44 4.51 -17.17
C ASN A 98 6.22 3.95 -15.97
N HIS A 99 5.52 3.64 -14.90
CA HIS A 99 6.07 2.89 -13.78
C HIS A 99 5.72 1.42 -13.95
N HIS A 100 6.75 0.56 -14.02
CA HIS A 100 6.59 -0.88 -14.12
C HIS A 100 7.71 -1.58 -13.33
N THR A 101 7.41 -2.77 -12.83
CA THR A 101 8.39 -3.61 -12.15
C THR A 101 8.83 -4.69 -13.14
N CYS A 102 10.11 -5.04 -13.15
CA CYS A 102 10.63 -6.13 -13.97
C CYS A 102 11.30 -7.17 -13.08
N VAL A 103 11.25 -8.43 -13.52
CA VAL A 103 12.09 -9.51 -12.99
C VAL A 103 13.05 -9.97 -14.07
N SER A 104 14.30 -10.19 -13.67
CA SER A 104 15.32 -10.82 -14.50
C SER A 104 16.07 -11.85 -13.67
N VAL A 105 16.63 -12.85 -14.33
CA VAL A 105 17.43 -13.90 -13.72
C VAL A 105 18.86 -13.74 -14.20
N GLN A 106 19.80 -13.69 -13.26
CA GLN A 106 21.23 -13.79 -13.55
C GLN A 106 21.71 -15.17 -13.09
N VAL A 107 22.48 -15.84 -13.94
CA VAL A 107 23.15 -17.10 -13.63
C VAL A 107 24.64 -16.91 -13.80
N ASP A 108 25.36 -17.02 -12.69
CA ASP A 108 26.82 -16.98 -12.67
C ASP A 108 27.37 -18.40 -12.59
N ALA A 109 28.27 -18.74 -13.50
CA ALA A 109 28.89 -20.06 -13.59
C ALA A 109 30.40 -19.92 -13.73
N GLN A 110 31.16 -20.62 -12.87
CA GLN A 110 32.61 -20.70 -12.97
C GLN A 110 33.03 -22.17 -13.09
N PRO A 111 33.93 -22.53 -14.02
CA PRO A 111 34.50 -23.87 -14.07
C PRO A 111 35.25 -24.19 -12.77
N ALA A 112 35.03 -25.40 -12.23
CA ALA A 112 35.71 -25.86 -11.01
C ALA A 112 37.24 -25.93 -11.15
N SER A 113 37.75 -26.02 -12.38
CA SER A 113 39.18 -26.00 -12.70
C SER A 113 39.83 -24.62 -12.60
N GLY A 114 39.07 -23.58 -12.22
CA GLY A 114 39.47 -22.19 -12.38
C GLY A 114 39.27 -21.69 -13.81
N GLY A 115 38.90 -20.42 -13.95
CA GLY A 115 38.57 -19.79 -15.23
C GLY A 115 37.76 -18.50 -15.05
N ALA A 116 37.47 -17.82 -16.15
CA ALA A 116 36.62 -16.63 -16.14
C ALA A 116 35.19 -16.97 -15.67
N LEU A 117 34.59 -16.07 -14.89
CA LEU A 117 33.18 -16.15 -14.53
C LEU A 117 32.34 -15.95 -15.79
N LEU A 118 31.43 -16.89 -16.05
CA LEU A 118 30.41 -16.73 -17.08
C LEU A 118 29.14 -16.22 -16.42
N THR A 119 28.74 -15.00 -16.77
CA THR A 119 27.47 -14.41 -16.37
C THR A 119 26.48 -14.51 -17.52
N LEU A 120 25.36 -15.21 -17.29
CA LEU A 120 24.23 -15.28 -18.20
C LEU A 120 23.08 -14.47 -17.61
N LEU A 121 22.59 -13.49 -18.36
CA LEU A 121 21.47 -12.64 -17.98
C LEU A 121 20.25 -12.98 -18.83
N SER A 122 19.09 -13.16 -18.19
CA SER A 122 17.82 -13.23 -18.90
C SER A 122 17.38 -11.84 -19.35
N ASP A 123 16.48 -11.81 -20.32
CA ASP A 123 15.70 -10.60 -20.59
C ASP A 123 14.92 -10.17 -19.34
N LYS A 124 14.67 -8.87 -19.23
CA LYS A 124 13.79 -8.30 -18.20
C LYS A 124 12.33 -8.58 -18.57
N LEU A 125 11.66 -9.39 -17.77
CA LEU A 125 10.24 -9.67 -17.92
C LEU A 125 9.42 -8.65 -17.12
N PRO A 126 8.51 -7.87 -17.75
CA PRO A 126 7.66 -6.95 -17.02
C PRO A 126 6.64 -7.72 -16.16
N LEU A 127 6.47 -7.26 -14.93
CA LEU A 127 5.44 -7.70 -13.99
C LEU A 127 4.41 -6.60 -13.81
N GLU A 128 3.14 -6.97 -13.91
CA GLU A 128 2.03 -6.10 -13.55
C GLU A 128 1.76 -6.20 -12.05
N VAL A 129 2.10 -5.14 -11.32
CA VAL A 129 1.82 -5.00 -9.89
C VAL A 129 0.55 -4.17 -9.73
N VAL A 130 -0.54 -4.78 -9.26
CA VAL A 130 -1.81 -4.08 -9.04
C VAL A 130 -2.02 -3.85 -7.54
N SER A 131 -2.39 -2.64 -7.16
CA SER A 131 -2.80 -2.33 -5.79
C SER A 131 -4.31 -2.55 -5.63
N CYS A 132 -4.70 -3.48 -4.75
CA CYS A 132 -6.07 -3.69 -4.34
C CYS A 132 -6.29 -3.02 -2.97
N GLY A 133 -6.79 -1.78 -2.97
CA GLY A 133 -6.92 -0.97 -1.76
C GLY A 133 -7.58 -1.72 -0.59
N GLY A 134 -6.81 -1.99 0.46
CA GLY A 134 -7.21 -2.85 1.58
C GLY A 134 -8.43 -2.34 2.36
N LEU A 135 -9.16 -3.27 2.99
CA LEU A 135 -10.26 -2.94 3.89
C LEU A 135 -9.70 -2.30 5.19
N PRO A 136 -10.45 -1.39 5.85
CA PRO A 136 -10.07 -0.93 7.18
C PRO A 136 -9.98 -2.11 8.17
N PRO A 137 -9.14 -2.00 9.21
CA PRO A 137 -9.04 -3.06 10.21
C PRO A 137 -10.35 -3.23 10.98
N VAL A 138 -10.68 -4.47 11.36
CA VAL A 138 -11.82 -4.79 12.22
C VAL A 138 -11.37 -5.00 13.66
N VAL A 139 -12.07 -4.37 14.61
CA VAL A 139 -11.88 -4.54 16.06
C VAL A 139 -13.24 -4.71 16.73
N ASN A 140 -13.37 -5.73 17.58
CA ASN A 140 -14.61 -6.05 18.30
C ASN A 140 -15.83 -6.14 17.36
N GLY A 141 -15.66 -6.77 16.19
CA GLY A 141 -16.74 -6.96 15.21
C GLY A 141 -17.19 -5.68 14.51
N SER A 142 -16.40 -4.61 14.54
CA SER A 142 -16.69 -3.35 13.85
C SER A 142 -15.46 -2.82 13.11
N TYR A 143 -15.67 -2.20 11.95
CA TYR A 143 -14.59 -1.51 11.24
C TYR A 143 -14.14 -0.28 12.01
N ALA A 144 -12.84 -0.18 12.19
CA ALA A 144 -12.24 1.02 12.73
C ALA A 144 -12.07 2.11 11.66
N PRO A 145 -12.05 3.38 12.06
CA PRO A 145 -11.66 4.48 11.19
C PRO A 145 -10.34 4.26 10.46
N GLY A 146 -10.27 4.64 9.18
CA GLY A 146 -9.02 4.72 8.45
C GLY A 146 -8.10 5.83 8.98
N CYS A 147 -8.67 7.00 9.33
CA CYS A 147 -7.96 8.13 9.90
C CYS A 147 -8.80 8.85 10.95
N VAL A 148 -8.18 9.31 12.03
CA VAL A 148 -8.81 10.17 13.02
C VAL A 148 -7.89 11.33 13.37
N GLN A 149 -8.43 12.54 13.36
CA GLN A 149 -7.70 13.75 13.72
C GLN A 149 -8.55 14.60 14.67
N LEU A 150 -7.98 14.97 15.83
CA LEU A 150 -8.55 15.96 16.73
C LEU A 150 -7.98 17.33 16.38
N VAL A 151 -8.84 18.31 16.19
CA VAL A 151 -8.50 19.69 15.83
C VAL A 151 -9.09 20.61 16.89
N LYS A 152 -8.25 21.49 17.44
CA LYS A 152 -8.71 22.58 18.30
C LYS A 152 -9.26 23.70 17.42
N LEU A 153 -10.46 24.17 17.72
CA LEU A 153 -11.10 25.29 17.07
C LEU A 153 -10.89 26.55 17.92
N ASP A 154 -10.43 27.63 17.30
CA ASP A 154 -10.20 28.90 18.01
C ASP A 154 -11.50 29.49 18.56
N TYR A 155 -12.62 29.26 17.87
CA TYR A 155 -13.93 29.77 18.28
C TYR A 155 -14.52 28.93 19.42
N LYS A 156 -14.77 29.58 20.57
CA LYS A 156 -15.35 29.01 21.80
C LYS A 156 -14.53 27.88 22.44
N ASP A 157 -13.21 27.85 22.21
CA ASP A 157 -12.31 26.82 22.72
C ASP A 157 -12.82 25.39 22.49
N ALA A 158 -13.51 25.19 21.37
CA ALA A 158 -14.13 23.92 21.05
C ALA A 158 -13.14 22.98 20.38
N ASN A 159 -13.45 21.69 20.38
CA ASN A 159 -12.71 20.69 19.61
C ASN A 159 -13.62 20.07 18.55
N ALA A 160 -13.03 19.74 17.41
CA ALA A 160 -13.62 18.90 16.39
C ALA A 160 -12.77 17.66 16.19
N ILE A 161 -13.41 16.49 16.11
CA ILE A 161 -12.76 15.26 15.67
C ILE A 161 -13.25 14.95 14.26
N ILE A 162 -12.29 14.79 13.35
CA ILE A 162 -12.51 14.49 11.93
C ILE A 162 -12.12 13.03 11.72
N ILE A 163 -13.04 12.26 11.16
CA ILE A 163 -12.90 10.82 10.95
C ILE A 163 -13.05 10.54 9.47
N VAL A 164 -12.04 9.92 8.86
CA VAL A 164 -12.09 9.41 7.49
C VAL A 164 -12.31 7.90 7.54
N GLU A 165 -13.35 7.42 6.85
CA GLU A 165 -13.76 6.01 6.87
C GLU A 165 -12.64 5.06 6.36
N LYS A 166 -12.06 5.35 5.20
CA LYS A 166 -11.03 4.52 4.55
C LYS A 166 -9.91 5.40 3.98
N LYS A 167 -8.66 4.94 4.07
CA LYS A 167 -7.48 5.61 3.50
C LYS A 167 -7.12 5.11 2.11
N HIS A 168 -7.32 3.83 1.84
CA HIS A 168 -7.05 3.23 0.54
C HIS A 168 -8.27 3.36 -0.35
N LEU A 169 -8.19 4.19 -1.37
CA LEU A 169 -9.33 4.50 -2.22
C LEU A 169 -9.05 4.01 -3.64
N LEU A 170 -10.08 3.48 -4.28
CA LEU A 170 -10.08 3.16 -5.70
C LEU A 170 -10.89 4.21 -6.47
N PRO A 171 -10.66 4.36 -7.78
CA PRO A 171 -11.56 5.12 -8.64
C PRO A 171 -13.01 4.67 -8.42
N LYS A 172 -13.96 5.62 -8.40
CA LYS A 172 -15.39 5.44 -8.06
C LYS A 172 -15.71 5.25 -6.57
N ASP A 173 -14.72 5.09 -5.70
CA ASP A 173 -14.99 5.04 -4.26
C ASP A 173 -15.59 6.36 -3.77
N THR A 174 -16.39 6.25 -2.71
CA THR A 174 -16.90 7.41 -1.97
C THR A 174 -16.10 7.57 -0.69
N ILE A 175 -15.42 8.71 -0.54
CA ILE A 175 -14.75 9.08 0.70
C ILE A 175 -15.80 9.61 1.66
N ARG A 176 -16.02 8.91 2.76
CA ARG A 176 -16.91 9.38 3.83
C ARG A 176 -16.10 9.99 4.97
N ILE A 177 -16.45 11.22 5.30
CA ILE A 177 -15.83 11.99 6.37
C ILE A 177 -16.90 12.30 7.41
N THR A 178 -16.70 11.86 8.64
CA THR A 178 -17.59 12.19 9.77
C THR A 178 -16.90 13.19 10.68
N ILE A 179 -17.58 14.27 11.01
CA ILE A 179 -17.06 15.32 11.89
C ILE A 179 -17.94 15.35 13.13
N TYR A 180 -17.35 15.21 14.31
CA TYR A 180 -18.01 15.50 15.58
C TYR A 180 -17.38 16.72 16.23
N THR A 181 -18.19 17.48 16.99
CA THR A 181 -17.69 18.56 17.85
C THR A 181 -18.21 18.38 19.27
N ASP A 182 -17.40 18.80 20.24
CA ASP A 182 -17.77 18.86 21.66
C ASP A 182 -18.62 20.10 22.01
N ASN A 183 -18.78 21.03 21.09
CA ASN A 183 -19.60 22.22 21.26
C ASN A 183 -20.56 22.43 20.10
N LYS A 184 -21.86 22.22 20.37
CA LYS A 184 -22.93 22.33 19.37
C LYS A 184 -23.05 23.71 18.71
N ASN A 185 -22.47 24.75 19.31
CA ASN A 185 -22.55 26.14 18.85
C ASN A 185 -21.23 26.66 18.27
N ALA A 186 -20.20 25.80 18.13
CA ALA A 186 -18.90 26.21 17.60
C ALA A 186 -18.83 26.10 16.07
N VAL A 187 -19.41 25.03 15.51
CA VAL A 187 -19.42 24.76 14.07
C VAL A 187 -20.86 24.79 13.57
N HIS A 188 -21.14 25.63 12.57
CA HIS A 188 -22.45 25.67 11.90
C HIS A 188 -22.56 24.57 10.84
N GLY A 189 -21.47 24.32 10.13
CA GLY A 189 -21.41 23.30 9.10
C GLY A 189 -20.00 23.15 8.56
N ALA A 190 -19.84 22.19 7.67
CA ALA A 190 -18.55 21.91 7.05
C ALA A 190 -18.75 21.51 5.59
N TYR A 191 -17.69 21.66 4.80
CA TYR A 191 -17.54 21.04 3.49
C TYR A 191 -16.14 20.47 3.38
N ALA A 192 -15.92 19.61 2.39
CA ALA A 192 -14.64 19.00 2.13
C ALA A 192 -14.31 19.08 0.63
N GLU A 193 -13.02 18.93 0.35
CA GLU A 193 -12.44 18.97 -0.98
C GLU A 193 -11.45 17.81 -1.12
N LEU A 194 -11.51 17.14 -2.26
CA LEU A 194 -10.52 16.17 -2.70
C LEU A 194 -9.57 16.86 -3.67
N ILE A 195 -8.29 16.92 -3.31
CA ILE A 195 -7.26 17.60 -4.10
C ILE A 195 -6.17 16.59 -4.43
N SER A 196 -5.77 16.50 -5.69
CA SER A 196 -4.54 15.80 -6.06
C SER A 196 -3.38 16.78 -6.21
N SER A 197 -2.23 16.44 -5.64
CA SER A 197 -0.97 17.12 -5.87
C SER A 197 0.00 16.21 -6.61
N THR A 198 0.69 16.75 -7.61
CA THR A 198 1.59 16.01 -8.49
C THR A 198 2.97 16.65 -8.49
N ASN A 199 3.99 15.87 -8.16
CA ASN A 199 5.40 16.24 -8.31
C ASN A 199 5.98 15.40 -9.44
N LEU A 200 6.28 16.03 -10.58
CA LEU A 200 6.92 15.40 -11.72
C LEU A 200 7.92 16.40 -12.31
N PRO A 201 9.15 16.45 -11.76
CA PRO A 201 10.16 17.42 -12.17
C PRO A 201 10.47 17.39 -13.67
N GLU A 202 10.41 16.20 -14.28
CA GLU A 202 10.66 15.99 -15.71
C GLU A 202 9.77 16.83 -16.65
N ILE A 203 8.58 17.22 -16.19
CA ILE A 203 7.65 18.10 -16.92
C ILE A 203 7.36 19.42 -16.21
N GLY A 204 8.24 19.79 -15.27
CA GLY A 204 8.16 21.04 -14.51
C GLY A 204 6.98 21.10 -13.54
N LEU A 205 6.40 19.95 -13.15
CA LEU A 205 5.36 19.92 -12.11
C LEU A 205 6.02 19.78 -10.73
N SER A 206 5.61 20.63 -9.80
CA SER A 206 6.08 20.65 -8.43
C SER A 206 4.92 20.63 -7.43
N ASP A 207 4.93 19.67 -6.51
CA ASP A 207 3.94 19.60 -5.40
C ASP A 207 4.29 20.51 -4.22
N SER A 208 5.35 21.33 -4.34
CA SER A 208 5.76 22.31 -3.32
C SER A 208 4.74 23.41 -3.04
N SER A 209 3.70 23.51 -3.87
CA SER A 209 2.58 24.42 -3.66
C SER A 209 1.75 23.93 -2.48
N ASP A 210 1.61 24.78 -1.47
CA ASP A 210 0.85 24.48 -0.28
C ASP A 210 -0.63 24.19 -0.62
N VAL A 211 -1.09 22.96 -0.36
CA VAL A 211 -2.50 22.54 -0.53
C VAL A 211 -3.45 23.37 0.37
N ILE A 212 -2.90 24.09 1.34
CA ILE A 212 -3.64 25.00 2.23
C ILE A 212 -4.11 26.25 1.46
N MET A 213 -3.36 26.75 0.47
CA MET A 213 -3.78 27.89 -0.34
C MET A 213 -4.13 27.45 -1.76
N GLU A 214 -5.35 27.76 -2.22
CA GLU A 214 -5.80 27.49 -3.58
C GLU A 214 -5.02 28.34 -4.60
N LYS A 215 -3.76 27.99 -4.85
CA LYS A 215 -3.04 28.45 -6.02
C LYS A 215 -3.41 27.52 -7.17
N LYS A 216 -3.93 28.10 -8.26
CA LYS A 216 -4.13 27.40 -9.53
C LYS A 216 -2.75 27.06 -10.11
N SER A 217 -2.17 25.96 -9.66
CA SER A 217 -0.96 25.37 -10.25
C SER A 217 -1.36 24.15 -11.09
N PRO A 218 -0.76 23.91 -12.25
CA PRO A 218 -0.93 22.66 -13.00
C PRO A 218 -0.59 21.40 -12.20
N SER A 219 0.19 21.55 -11.13
CA SER A 219 0.57 20.50 -10.20
C SER A 219 -0.49 20.19 -9.15
N ILE A 220 -1.53 21.04 -9.01
CA ILE A 220 -2.61 20.89 -8.02
C ILE A 220 -3.96 20.92 -8.72
N GLU A 221 -4.75 19.87 -8.54
CA GLU A 221 -6.06 19.74 -9.15
C GLU A 221 -7.13 19.48 -8.09
N LEU A 222 -8.18 20.30 -8.07
CA LEU A 222 -9.38 20.03 -7.29
C LEU A 222 -10.21 18.99 -8.05
N LEU A 223 -10.30 17.79 -7.47
CA LEU A 223 -11.00 16.66 -8.08
C LEU A 223 -12.48 16.62 -7.72
N ASP A 224 -12.81 16.96 -6.48
CA ASP A 224 -14.20 17.04 -6.03
C ASP A 224 -14.34 18.02 -4.86
N ARG A 225 -15.54 18.60 -4.72
CA ARG A 225 -15.93 19.42 -3.57
C ARG A 225 -17.36 19.05 -3.19
N CYS A 226 -17.54 18.61 -1.95
CA CYS A 226 -18.87 18.28 -1.47
C CYS A 226 -19.68 19.55 -1.18
N SER A 227 -21.00 19.44 -1.20
CA SER A 227 -21.88 20.52 -0.72
C SER A 227 -21.70 20.72 0.79
N LYS A 228 -21.87 21.97 1.24
CA LYS A 228 -21.79 22.31 2.67
C LYS A 228 -22.91 21.61 3.44
N GLN A 229 -22.54 20.82 4.43
CA GLN A 229 -23.46 20.13 5.33
C GLN A 229 -23.54 20.86 6.66
N ARG A 230 -24.76 21.02 7.19
CA ARG A 230 -24.99 21.62 8.51
C ARG A 230 -24.75 20.58 9.61
N MET A 231 -24.30 21.05 10.76
CA MET A 231 -24.20 20.21 11.96
C MET A 231 -25.59 19.80 12.44
N LYS A 232 -25.75 18.52 12.78
CA LYS A 232 -26.96 17.93 13.34
C LYS A 232 -26.77 17.69 14.84
N HIS A 233 -27.85 17.88 15.61
CA HIS A 233 -27.85 17.63 17.06
C HIS A 233 -28.44 16.26 17.44
N LYS A 234 -29.22 15.65 16.55
CA LYS A 234 -29.67 14.25 16.65
C LYS A 234 -28.85 13.41 15.68
N PHE A 235 -27.98 12.56 16.21
CA PHE A 235 -27.02 11.77 15.45
C PHE A 235 -26.53 10.55 16.26
N ASN A 236 -25.91 9.59 15.58
CA ASN A 236 -25.21 8.49 16.25
C ASN A 236 -23.85 8.98 16.76
N ARG A 237 -23.64 8.91 18.07
CA ARG A 237 -22.39 9.35 18.71
C ARG A 237 -21.25 8.38 18.43
N ALA A 238 -21.54 7.10 18.23
CA ALA A 238 -20.53 6.13 17.79
C ALA A 238 -20.27 6.29 16.29
N PHE A 239 -19.01 6.18 15.90
CA PHE A 239 -18.66 6.01 14.49
C PHE A 239 -19.14 4.65 14.00
N VAL A 240 -19.75 4.61 12.81
CA VAL A 240 -20.16 3.39 12.15
C VAL A 240 -19.73 3.49 10.69
N SER A 241 -18.87 2.56 10.27
CA SER A 241 -18.47 2.45 8.87
C SER A 241 -19.55 1.76 8.05
N ARG A 242 -19.79 2.27 6.85
CA ARG A 242 -20.60 1.66 5.79
C ARG A 242 -19.86 0.61 4.97
N VAL A 243 -18.55 0.42 5.18
CA VAL A 243 -17.82 -0.70 4.57
C VAL A 243 -18.47 -2.04 4.97
N GLY A 244 -18.96 -2.13 6.21
CA GLY A 244 -19.69 -3.27 6.74
C GLY A 244 -20.97 -3.63 6.00
N ASP A 245 -21.57 -2.68 5.27
CA ASP A 245 -22.78 -2.91 4.49
C ASP A 245 -22.50 -3.83 3.29
N THR A 246 -21.29 -3.78 2.74
CA THR A 246 -20.85 -4.59 1.59
C THR A 246 -19.96 -5.75 2.01
N PHE A 247 -19.08 -5.52 2.99
CA PHE A 247 -18.13 -6.51 3.49
C PHE A 247 -18.37 -6.68 5.00
N PRO A 248 -19.22 -7.61 5.44
CA PRO A 248 -19.46 -7.81 6.86
C PRO A 248 -18.17 -8.17 7.61
N PRO A 249 -17.96 -7.63 8.83
CA PRO A 249 -16.82 -8.00 9.69
C PRO A 249 -16.74 -9.53 9.89
N SER A 250 -15.55 -10.12 9.76
CA SER A 250 -15.34 -11.57 9.89
C SER A 250 -14.05 -11.90 10.66
N ALA A 251 -13.86 -13.17 11.01
CA ALA A 251 -12.65 -13.58 11.72
C ALA A 251 -11.36 -13.38 10.90
N THR A 252 -11.46 -13.35 9.56
CA THR A 252 -10.31 -13.27 8.65
C THR A 252 -9.81 -11.84 8.41
N ASN A 253 -10.52 -10.81 8.87
CA ASN A 253 -10.12 -9.40 8.74
C ASN A 253 -9.99 -8.66 10.09
N ASN A 254 -10.00 -9.40 11.21
CA ASN A 254 -9.74 -8.87 12.53
C ASN A 254 -8.27 -8.46 12.70
N THR A 255 -8.03 -7.39 13.47
CA THR A 255 -6.66 -7.04 13.87
C THR A 255 -6.06 -8.18 14.71
N PRO A 256 -4.83 -8.67 14.39
CA PRO A 256 -4.22 -9.81 15.08
C PRO A 256 -4.11 -9.63 16.60
N ASN A 257 -3.87 -8.39 17.06
CA ASN A 257 -3.65 -8.08 18.47
C ASN A 257 -4.88 -7.45 19.16
N GLY A 258 -6.00 -7.30 18.45
CA GLY A 258 -7.21 -6.66 18.98
C GLY A 258 -7.07 -5.18 19.37
N ARG A 259 -5.93 -4.54 19.08
CA ARG A 259 -5.62 -3.15 19.48
C ARG A 259 -5.49 -2.26 18.26
N LEU A 260 -6.21 -1.15 18.28
CA LEU A 260 -6.08 -0.11 17.26
C LEU A 260 -4.83 0.72 17.47
N ARG A 261 -4.31 1.24 16.36
CA ARG A 261 -3.32 2.31 16.42
C ARG A 261 -3.96 3.54 17.07
N PRO A 262 -3.22 4.29 17.89
CA PRO A 262 -3.61 5.59 18.45
C PRO A 262 -4.37 6.53 17.50
N SER A 263 -3.97 6.59 16.23
CA SER A 263 -4.53 7.46 15.19
C SER A 263 -5.81 6.93 14.52
N MET A 264 -6.26 5.73 14.91
CA MET A 264 -7.51 5.09 14.46
C MET A 264 -8.55 4.99 15.59
N ASP A 265 -8.16 5.29 16.82
CA ASP A 265 -9.03 5.21 18.00
C ASP A 265 -9.72 6.56 18.25
N ASP A 266 -10.92 6.73 17.70
CA ASP A 266 -11.72 7.93 17.84
C ASP A 266 -12.27 8.14 19.25
N LYS A 267 -12.55 7.05 19.98
CA LYS A 267 -13.10 7.11 21.34
C LYS A 267 -12.07 7.63 22.34
N ARG A 268 -10.80 7.28 22.13
CA ARG A 268 -9.68 7.81 22.91
C ARG A 268 -9.43 9.30 22.67
N LEU A 269 -9.58 9.76 21.42
CA LEU A 269 -9.39 11.18 21.07
C LEU A 269 -10.59 12.06 21.48
N MET A 270 -11.81 11.56 21.33
CA MET A 270 -13.03 12.22 21.81
C MET A 270 -14.07 11.17 22.18
N ALA A 271 -14.29 11.00 23.48
CA ALA A 271 -15.31 10.08 24.00
C ALA A 271 -16.70 10.39 23.44
N GLU A 272 -17.50 9.36 23.19
CA GLU A 272 -18.82 9.49 22.58
C GLU A 272 -19.75 10.42 23.37
N ALA A 273 -19.66 10.43 24.70
CA ALA A 273 -20.44 11.30 25.58
C ALA A 273 -20.16 12.81 25.40
N ASN A 274 -18.96 13.13 24.92
CA ASN A 274 -18.53 14.51 24.70
C ASN A 274 -19.03 15.05 23.35
N ARG A 275 -19.38 14.18 22.40
CA ARG A 275 -19.87 14.59 21.07
C ARG A 275 -21.25 15.25 21.19
N LYS A 276 -21.35 16.54 20.83
CA LYS A 276 -22.58 17.36 20.94
C LYS A 276 -23.24 17.70 19.62
N ALA A 277 -22.51 17.68 18.52
CA ALA A 277 -23.07 17.79 17.17
C ALA A 277 -22.21 17.02 16.16
N ALA A 278 -22.82 16.64 15.04
CA ALA A 278 -22.11 15.91 13.98
C ALA A 278 -22.58 16.31 12.57
N CYS A 279 -21.71 16.16 11.59
CA CYS A 279 -22.09 16.08 10.18
C CYS A 279 -21.30 14.99 9.47
N THR A 280 -21.82 14.53 8.34
CA THR A 280 -21.15 13.58 7.45
C THR A 280 -21.03 14.23 6.09
N LEU A 281 -19.85 14.17 5.50
CA LEU A 281 -19.50 14.67 4.19
C LEU A 281 -19.14 13.48 3.30
N GLU A 282 -19.48 13.57 2.02
CA GLU A 282 -19.16 12.56 1.03
C GLU A 282 -18.45 13.23 -0.15
N LEU A 283 -17.29 12.71 -0.52
CA LEU A 283 -16.55 13.08 -1.73
C LEU A 283 -16.49 11.86 -2.65
N LYS A 284 -16.53 12.08 -3.96
CA LYS A 284 -16.37 11.04 -4.96
C LYS A 284 -14.95 11.05 -5.49
N VAL A 285 -14.33 9.88 -5.53
CA VAL A 285 -13.08 9.69 -6.26
C VAL A 285 -13.43 9.55 -7.74
N PRO A 286 -12.95 10.43 -8.64
CA PRO A 286 -13.25 10.34 -10.05
C PRO A 286 -12.82 9.00 -10.66
N ASP A 287 -13.52 8.55 -11.69
CA ASP A 287 -13.18 7.34 -12.46
C ASP A 287 -11.80 7.45 -13.11
N THR A 288 -11.37 8.68 -13.39
CA THR A 288 -10.08 9.03 -14.00
C THR A 288 -8.99 9.30 -12.96
N ALA A 289 -9.25 9.06 -11.67
CA ALA A 289 -8.28 9.25 -10.61
C ALA A 289 -7.14 8.24 -10.79
N GLU A 290 -5.91 8.73 -10.84
CA GLU A 290 -4.70 7.90 -10.89
C GLU A 290 -4.39 7.33 -9.49
N PRO A 291 -3.80 6.14 -9.37
CA PRO A 291 -3.35 5.66 -8.06
C PRO A 291 -2.34 6.63 -7.44
N SER A 292 -2.29 6.69 -6.10
CA SER A 292 -1.22 7.43 -5.42
C SER A 292 0.13 6.77 -5.70
N ILE A 293 1.16 7.58 -5.93
CA ILE A 293 2.53 7.12 -6.22
C ILE A 293 3.50 7.90 -5.34
N GLU A 294 4.47 7.21 -4.75
CA GLU A 294 5.64 7.80 -4.11
C GLU A 294 6.90 7.07 -4.59
N ALA A 295 7.56 7.58 -5.64
CA ALA A 295 8.75 6.99 -6.26
C ALA A 295 9.86 8.03 -6.40
N GLY A 296 10.75 8.10 -5.39
CA GLY A 296 11.83 9.10 -5.37
C GLY A 296 11.27 10.53 -5.36
N GLU A 297 11.59 11.29 -6.42
CA GLU A 297 11.07 12.63 -6.65
C GLU A 297 9.67 12.63 -7.30
N ASN A 298 9.26 11.55 -7.98
CA ASN A 298 7.97 11.47 -8.65
C ASN A 298 6.86 11.10 -7.66
N ARG A 299 5.83 11.94 -7.55
CA ARG A 299 4.76 11.77 -6.56
C ARG A 299 3.39 12.16 -7.10
N ILE A 300 2.38 11.39 -6.74
CA ILE A 300 0.97 11.75 -6.89
C ILE A 300 0.29 11.48 -5.55
N ARG A 301 -0.22 12.52 -4.91
CA ARG A 301 -0.83 12.44 -3.58
C ARG A 301 -2.25 12.97 -3.61
N TYR A 302 -3.11 12.35 -2.82
CA TYR A 302 -4.46 12.80 -2.59
C TYR A 302 -4.56 13.41 -1.20
N HIS A 303 -5.16 14.60 -1.16
CA HIS A 303 -5.38 15.37 0.05
C HIS A 303 -6.88 15.55 0.25
N VAL A 304 -7.33 15.34 1.47
CA VAL A 304 -8.68 15.66 1.89
C VAL A 304 -8.61 16.91 2.75
N ARG A 305 -9.12 18.03 2.23
CA ARG A 305 -9.21 19.29 2.97
C ARG A 305 -10.61 19.42 3.53
N VAL A 306 -10.72 19.69 4.83
CA VAL A 306 -11.99 19.88 5.53
C VAL A 306 -12.07 21.31 6.04
N SER A 307 -13.11 22.01 5.64
CA SER A 307 -13.35 23.40 6.02
C SER A 307 -14.57 23.49 6.91
N THR A 308 -14.38 23.93 8.16
CA THR A 308 -15.47 24.20 9.11
C THR A 308 -15.87 25.66 9.08
N VAL A 309 -17.17 25.94 9.12
CA VAL A 309 -17.70 27.31 9.19
C VAL A 309 -18.15 27.57 10.62
N ALA A 310 -17.48 28.50 11.30
CA ALA A 310 -17.84 28.96 12.64
C ALA A 310 -19.12 29.80 12.61
N PHE A 311 -19.80 29.89 13.74
CA PHE A 311 -20.85 30.90 13.92
C PHE A 311 -20.19 32.29 13.96
N HIS A 312 -20.36 33.08 12.89
CA HIS A 312 -20.25 34.52 13.02
C HIS A 312 -21.52 35.02 13.71
N LEU A 313 -21.35 35.64 14.88
CA LEU A 313 -22.38 36.55 15.37
C LEU A 313 -22.32 37.81 14.48
N PRO A 314 -23.47 38.36 14.06
CA PRO A 314 -23.51 39.71 13.50
C PRO A 314 -22.99 40.75 14.50
#